data_AF-A0A950VI67-F1
#
_entry.id   AF-A0A950VI67-F1
#
_cell.length_a   1.000
_cell.length_b   1.000
_cell.length_c   1.000
_cell.angle_alpha   90.00
_cell.angle_beta   90.00
_cell.angle_gamma   90.00
#
_symmetry.space_group_name_H-M   'P 1'
#
loop_
_entity.id
_entity.type
_entity.pdbx_description
1 polymer ?
#
loop_
_entity_poly.entity_id
_entity_poly.type
_entity_poly.pdbx_seq_one_letter_code
_entity_poly.pdbx_strand_id
1 'polypeptide(L)'
;QVGHLAHLNARDTTLVYASRASQADITRLKARMGWEMPWYTITDSFDNDFGVDEWHGHNVFFRDGEKVFRTYFINNRGDEAMGTIWSYLDITPLGRQETWEDSPEGYPQTPPYKWWNWHDTYDAEASPNPKWVEVSDEGEAAFRKRDGGARS
;
A
#
# COMPACT_ATOMS: atom_id res chain seq x y z
N GLN A 1 6.39 7.01 -6.39
CA GLN A 1 7.47 6.37 -5.60
C GLN A 1 6.82 5.36 -4.68
N VAL A 2 6.93 4.07 -5.00
CA VAL A 2 6.46 3.03 -4.08
C VAL A 2 7.53 2.95 -2.99
N GLY A 3 7.15 3.22 -1.74
CA GLY A 3 8.04 2.98 -0.62
C GLY A 3 8.28 1.48 -0.43
N HIS A 4 8.99 1.09 0.62
CA HIS A 4 9.17 -0.34 0.89
C HIS A 4 7.83 -1.04 1.13
N LEU A 5 7.62 -2.23 0.56
CA LEU A 5 6.33 -2.94 0.61
C LEU A 5 5.88 -3.29 2.03
N ALA A 6 6.84 -3.40 2.97
CA ALA A 6 6.55 -3.59 4.39
C ALA A 6 5.53 -2.58 4.94
N HIS A 7 5.52 -1.33 4.44
CA HIS A 7 4.56 -0.33 4.88
C HIS A 7 3.12 -0.61 4.39
N LEU A 8 2.95 -1.24 3.24
CA LEU A 8 1.63 -1.74 2.82
C LEU A 8 1.23 -2.96 3.65
N ASN A 9 2.18 -3.85 3.90
CA ASN A 9 1.94 -5.07 4.68
C ASN A 9 1.54 -4.77 6.13
N ALA A 10 2.08 -3.70 6.71
CA ALA A 10 1.68 -3.20 8.03
C ALA A 10 0.21 -2.74 8.10
N ARG A 11 -0.45 -2.57 6.95
CA ARG A 11 -1.89 -2.25 6.78
C ARG A 11 -2.65 -3.37 6.08
N ASP A 12 -2.21 -4.61 6.30
CA ASP A 12 -2.81 -5.84 5.76
C ASP A 12 -3.04 -5.79 4.24
N THR A 13 -2.21 -5.02 3.53
CA THR A 13 -2.29 -4.83 2.09
C THR A 13 -1.03 -5.40 1.44
N THR A 14 -1.20 -6.24 0.42
CA THR A 14 -0.08 -6.80 -0.35
C THR A 14 -0.13 -6.31 -1.78
N LEU A 15 0.99 -5.78 -2.27
CA LEU A 15 1.18 -5.41 -3.68
C LEU A 15 2.04 -6.45 -4.39
N VAL A 16 1.55 -6.94 -5.52
CA VAL A 16 2.27 -7.83 -6.42
C VAL A 16 2.12 -7.34 -7.85
N TYR A 17 3.10 -7.68 -8.68
CA TYR A 17 3.04 -7.49 -10.13
C TYR A 17 2.74 -8.84 -10.78
N ALA A 18 1.99 -8.82 -11.88
CA ALA A 18 1.71 -10.02 -12.66
C ALA A 18 1.74 -9.67 -14.16
N SER A 19 2.35 -10.52 -14.98
CA SER A 19 2.37 -10.35 -16.45
C SER A 19 2.53 -11.68 -17.17
N ARG A 20 2.30 -11.72 -18.49
CA ARG A 20 2.49 -12.93 -19.32
C ARG A 20 3.96 -13.31 -19.56
N ALA A 21 4.92 -12.51 -19.11
CA ALA A 21 6.33 -12.84 -19.27
C ALA A 21 6.66 -14.13 -18.50
N SER A 22 7.54 -14.97 -19.05
CA SER A 22 7.99 -16.17 -18.35
C SER A 22 8.68 -15.81 -17.04
N GLN A 23 8.58 -16.67 -16.02
CA GLN A 23 9.17 -16.38 -14.72
C GLN A 23 10.70 -16.22 -14.80
N ALA A 24 11.34 -16.91 -15.75
CA ALA A 24 12.77 -16.77 -16.04
C ALA A 24 13.10 -15.39 -16.61
N ASP A 25 12.29 -14.86 -17.53
CA ASP A 25 12.49 -13.51 -18.09
C ASP A 25 12.25 -12.43 -17.04
N ILE A 26 11.20 -12.57 -16.23
CA ILE A 26 10.91 -11.66 -15.10
C ILE A 26 12.11 -11.64 -14.13
N THR A 27 12.60 -12.81 -13.72
CA THR A 27 13.73 -12.93 -12.79
C THR A 27 14.99 -12.27 -13.34
N ARG A 28 15.31 -12.53 -14.62
CA ARG A 28 16.46 -11.92 -15.30
C ARG A 28 16.35 -10.39 -15.35
N LEU A 29 15.17 -9.86 -15.67
CA LEU A 29 14.93 -8.43 -15.72
C LEU A 29 15.03 -7.79 -14.33
N LYS A 30 14.40 -8.39 -13.32
CA LYS A 30 14.49 -7.92 -11.93
C LYS A 30 15.94 -7.83 -11.45
N ALA A 31 16.73 -8.88 -11.68
CA ALA A 31 18.15 -8.90 -11.32
C ALA A 31 18.95 -7.80 -12.02
N ARG A 32 18.69 -7.56 -13.31
CA ARG A 32 19.33 -6.47 -14.06
C ARG A 32 18.99 -5.09 -13.52
N MET A 33 17.75 -4.89 -13.06
CA MET A 33 17.24 -3.59 -12.62
C MET A 33 17.40 -3.35 -11.11
N GLY A 34 17.88 -4.33 -10.34
CA GLY A 34 17.93 -4.25 -8.87
C GLY A 34 16.54 -4.17 -8.24
N TRP A 35 15.55 -4.83 -8.85
CA TRP A 35 14.16 -4.79 -8.42
C TRP A 35 13.80 -5.99 -7.56
N GLU A 36 13.15 -5.72 -6.43
CA GLU A 36 12.82 -6.76 -5.44
C GLU A 36 11.32 -7.09 -5.34
N MET A 37 10.43 -6.26 -5.91
CA MET A 37 8.97 -6.45 -5.77
C MET A 37 8.50 -7.84 -6.23
N PRO A 38 7.50 -8.47 -5.58
CA PRO A 38 6.92 -9.71 -6.05
C PRO A 38 6.37 -9.54 -7.47
N TRP A 39 6.82 -10.39 -8.41
CA TRP A 39 6.36 -10.36 -9.79
C TRP A 39 6.21 -11.79 -10.32
N TYR A 40 4.96 -12.15 -10.64
CA TYR A 40 4.57 -13.49 -11.03
C TYR A 40 4.16 -13.57 -12.50
N THR A 41 4.35 -14.74 -13.11
CA THR A 41 3.79 -15.07 -14.43
C THR A 41 2.29 -15.34 -14.34
N ILE A 42 1.52 -14.75 -15.25
CA ILE A 42 0.13 -15.12 -15.52
C ILE A 42 0.13 -16.38 -16.38
N THR A 43 -0.57 -17.43 -15.92
CA THR A 43 -0.52 -18.77 -16.54
C THR A 43 -1.79 -19.17 -17.30
N ASP A 44 -2.88 -18.41 -17.13
CA ASP A 44 -4.21 -18.68 -17.67
C ASP A 44 -4.87 -17.38 -18.18
N SER A 45 -6.20 -17.33 -18.21
CA SER A 45 -7.01 -16.21 -18.69
C SER A 45 -7.13 -15.04 -17.70
N PHE A 46 -6.42 -15.05 -16.56
CA PHE A 46 -6.56 -14.03 -15.53
C PHE A 46 -6.52 -12.60 -16.07
N ASP A 47 -5.63 -12.29 -17.00
CA ASP A 47 -5.54 -10.95 -17.57
C ASP A 47 -6.79 -10.54 -18.36
N ASN A 48 -7.36 -11.46 -19.15
CA ASN A 48 -8.62 -11.22 -19.84
C ASN A 48 -9.80 -11.11 -18.85
N ASP A 49 -9.87 -12.02 -17.88
CA ASP A 49 -10.93 -12.04 -16.86
C ASP A 49 -10.95 -10.77 -15.99
N PHE A 50 -9.78 -10.12 -15.82
CA PHE A 50 -9.62 -8.92 -15.00
C PHE A 50 -9.25 -7.66 -15.79
N GLY A 51 -9.47 -7.67 -17.11
CA GLY A 51 -9.45 -6.48 -17.98
C GLY A 51 -8.07 -5.83 -18.18
N VAL A 52 -7.02 -6.65 -18.19
CA VAL A 52 -5.61 -6.23 -18.37
C VAL A 52 -4.87 -7.05 -19.44
N ASP A 53 -5.61 -7.59 -20.41
CA ASP A 53 -5.08 -8.38 -21.54
C ASP A 53 -4.50 -7.52 -22.67
N GLU A 54 -5.03 -6.31 -22.88
CA GLU A 54 -4.51 -5.35 -23.86
C GLU A 54 -3.60 -4.29 -23.24
N TRP A 55 -3.93 -3.82 -22.03
CA TRP A 55 -3.26 -2.72 -21.35
C TRP A 55 -3.07 -3.00 -19.86
N HIS A 56 -2.20 -2.23 -19.20
CA HIS A 56 -1.97 -2.37 -17.77
C HIS A 56 -3.09 -1.72 -16.94
N GLY A 57 -3.17 -2.12 -15.68
CA GLY A 57 -4.07 -1.55 -14.67
C GLY A 57 -3.87 -2.20 -13.30
N HIS A 58 -4.49 -1.62 -12.28
CA HIS A 58 -4.46 -2.12 -10.91
C HIS A 58 -5.80 -2.75 -10.55
N ASN A 59 -5.76 -4.02 -10.21
CA ASN A 59 -6.89 -4.75 -9.63
C ASN A 59 -6.70 -4.88 -8.12
N VAL A 60 -7.72 -4.55 -7.35
CA VAL A 60 -7.74 -4.78 -5.90
C VAL A 60 -8.68 -5.94 -5.61
N PHE A 61 -8.15 -6.90 -4.88
CA PHE A 61 -8.89 -8.06 -4.41
C PHE A 61 -8.95 -8.06 -2.88
N PHE A 62 -10.11 -8.43 -2.34
CA PHE A 62 -10.33 -8.64 -0.92
C PHE A 62 -10.80 -10.07 -0.69
N ARG A 63 -10.18 -10.73 0.29
CA ARG A 63 -10.50 -12.11 0.65
C ARG A 63 -11.24 -12.13 1.98
N ASP A 64 -12.43 -12.70 1.98
CA ASP A 64 -13.21 -12.98 3.18
C ASP A 64 -13.46 -14.50 3.26
N GLY A 65 -12.72 -15.17 4.15
CA GLY A 65 -12.72 -16.62 4.27
C GLY A 65 -12.26 -17.30 2.97
N GLU A 66 -13.18 -18.00 2.31
CA GLU A 66 -12.95 -18.66 1.02
C GLU A 66 -13.33 -17.81 -0.20
N LYS A 67 -14.03 -16.68 0.01
CA LYS A 67 -14.51 -15.81 -1.06
C LYS A 67 -13.46 -14.76 -1.40
N VAL A 68 -13.34 -14.46 -2.69
CA VAL A 68 -12.48 -13.38 -3.19
C VAL A 68 -13.36 -12.42 -3.99
N PHE A 69 -13.27 -11.14 -3.65
CA PHE A 69 -14.00 -10.06 -4.31
C PHE A 69 -13.02 -9.16 -5.02
N ARG A 70 -13.31 -8.77 -6.26
CA ARG A 70 -12.65 -7.64 -6.91
C ARG A 70 -13.36 -6.37 -6.47
N THR A 71 -12.70 -5.55 -5.66
CA THR A 71 -13.32 -4.38 -5.02
C THR A 71 -12.99 -3.08 -5.73
N TYR A 72 -11.92 -3.05 -6.51
CA TYR A 72 -11.50 -1.88 -7.26
C TYR A 72 -10.77 -2.26 -8.55
N PHE A 73 -10.93 -1.44 -9.58
CA PHE A 73 -10.16 -1.52 -10.81
C PHE A 73 -9.92 -0.13 -11.37
N ILE A 74 -8.67 0.15 -11.73
CA ILE A 74 -8.26 1.36 -12.43
C ILE A 74 -7.28 1.00 -13.53
N ASN A 75 -7.43 1.64 -14.69
CA ASN A 75 -6.59 1.43 -15.87
C ASN A 75 -6.49 2.73 -16.68
N ASN A 76 -5.86 2.64 -17.85
CA ASN A 76 -5.58 3.79 -18.72
C ASN A 76 -4.89 4.89 -17.91
N ARG A 77 -5.11 6.16 -18.24
CA ARG A 77 -4.48 7.28 -17.53
C ARG A 77 -4.90 7.43 -16.06
N GLY A 78 -5.89 6.67 -15.60
CA GLY A 78 -6.25 6.64 -14.18
C GLY A 78 -5.14 6.02 -13.33
N ASP A 79 -4.44 5.01 -13.86
CA ASP A 79 -3.39 4.33 -13.10
C ASP A 79 -2.08 5.12 -12.99
N GLU A 80 -1.92 6.19 -13.78
CA GLU A 80 -0.80 7.15 -13.67
C GLU A 80 -0.74 7.81 -12.28
N ALA A 81 -1.87 7.88 -11.57
CA ALA A 81 -1.96 8.41 -10.20
C ALA A 81 -1.41 7.42 -9.15
N MET A 82 -1.24 6.16 -9.51
CA MET A 82 -0.78 5.11 -8.60
C MET A 82 0.73 5.16 -8.38
N GLY A 83 1.18 4.49 -7.33
CA GLY A 83 2.59 4.30 -7.06
C GLY A 83 3.10 5.09 -5.87
N THR A 84 2.25 5.56 -4.97
CA THR A 84 2.59 5.88 -3.58
C THR A 84 1.91 4.88 -2.63
N ILE A 85 2.42 4.74 -1.40
CA ILE A 85 1.79 3.88 -0.39
C ILE A 85 0.35 4.36 -0.12
N TRP A 86 0.16 5.68 0.02
CA TRP A 86 -1.15 6.28 0.25
C TRP A 86 -2.13 6.01 -0.87
N SER A 87 -1.73 6.21 -2.13
CA SER A 87 -2.61 5.90 -3.27
C SER A 87 -3.05 4.44 -3.31
N TYR A 88 -2.21 3.50 -2.85
CA TYR A 88 -2.61 2.09 -2.77
C TYR A 88 -3.56 1.83 -1.62
N LEU A 89 -3.28 2.36 -0.42
CA LEU A 89 -4.15 2.20 0.75
C LEU A 89 -5.54 2.81 0.51
N ASP A 90 -5.60 3.97 -0.16
CA ASP A 90 -6.86 4.69 -0.42
C ASP A 90 -7.83 3.91 -1.33
N ILE A 91 -7.33 2.96 -2.13
CA ILE A 91 -8.17 2.14 -3.02
C ILE A 91 -8.44 0.74 -2.45
N THR A 92 -7.82 0.35 -1.33
CA THR A 92 -8.09 -0.95 -0.70
C THR A 92 -9.25 -0.86 0.28
N PRO A 93 -10.01 -1.95 0.48
CA PRO A 93 -11.16 -1.93 1.40
C PRO A 93 -10.82 -1.66 2.86
N LEU A 94 -9.57 -1.89 3.28
CA LEU A 94 -9.10 -1.60 4.63
C LEU A 94 -8.64 -0.14 4.81
N GLY A 95 -8.57 0.63 3.73
CA GLY A 95 -8.13 2.02 3.76
C GLY A 95 -6.73 2.17 4.33
N ARG A 96 -6.49 3.33 4.95
CA ARG A 96 -5.25 3.61 5.67
C ARG A 96 -5.24 3.04 7.08
N GLN A 97 -6.35 2.51 7.58
CA GLN A 97 -6.54 2.04 8.94
C GLN A 97 -6.22 3.13 9.98
N GLU A 98 -6.69 4.35 9.73
CA GLU A 98 -6.45 5.50 10.62
C GLU A 98 -7.73 5.92 11.33
N THR A 99 -7.64 6.34 12.60
CA THR A 99 -8.81 6.64 13.45
C THR A 99 -9.70 7.79 12.97
N TRP A 100 -9.29 8.55 11.94
CA TRP A 100 -10.15 9.55 11.30
C TRP A 100 -11.06 8.94 10.22
N GLU A 101 -10.74 7.75 9.72
CA GLU A 101 -11.54 7.05 8.71
C GLU A 101 -12.84 6.53 9.33
N ASP A 102 -13.95 6.72 8.61
CA ASP A 102 -15.24 6.13 8.96
C ASP A 102 -15.26 4.65 8.53
N SER A 103 -14.66 3.80 9.38
CA SER A 103 -14.53 2.36 9.14
C SER A 103 -15.61 1.56 9.88
N PRO A 104 -16.03 0.39 9.36
CA PRO A 104 -16.96 -0.49 10.07
C PRO A 104 -16.44 -0.90 11.46
N GLU A 105 -17.36 -1.22 12.37
CA GLU A 105 -17.01 -1.71 13.70
C GLU A 105 -16.11 -2.96 13.63
N GLY A 106 -15.01 -2.94 14.39
CA GLY A 106 -14.03 -4.02 14.43
C GLY A 106 -12.92 -3.93 13.37
N TYR A 107 -12.95 -2.95 12.46
CA TYR A 107 -11.83 -2.71 11.56
C TYR A 107 -10.59 -2.26 12.34
N PRO A 108 -9.39 -2.75 11.99
CA PRO A 108 -8.16 -2.29 12.62
C PRO A 108 -7.96 -0.80 12.33
N GLN A 109 -7.80 0.01 13.37
CA GLN A 109 -7.48 1.42 13.25
C GLN A 109 -6.43 1.82 14.30
N THR A 110 -5.52 2.70 13.89
CA THR A 110 -4.49 3.29 14.75
C THR A 110 -4.46 4.80 14.59
N PRO A 111 -3.87 5.57 15.53
CA PRO A 111 -3.74 7.01 15.36
C PRO A 111 -3.01 7.38 14.05
N PRO A 112 -3.36 8.52 13.43
CA PRO A 112 -2.81 8.91 12.13
C PRO A 112 -1.31 9.10 12.20
N TYR A 113 -0.57 8.65 11.18
CA TYR A 113 0.89 8.72 11.10
C TYR A 113 1.68 7.98 12.20
N LYS A 114 1.03 7.42 13.21
CA LYS A 114 1.75 6.75 14.30
C LYS A 114 2.22 5.37 13.91
N TRP A 115 1.41 4.60 13.18
CA TRP A 115 1.68 3.22 12.78
C TRP A 115 2.96 2.98 11.95
N TRP A 116 3.56 4.03 11.40
CA TRP A 116 4.71 3.90 10.51
C TRP A 116 5.97 3.51 11.29
N ASN A 117 6.75 2.58 10.75
CA ASN A 117 8.02 2.16 11.33
C ASN A 117 9.12 2.10 10.27
N TRP A 118 10.35 1.79 10.66
CA TRP A 118 11.38 1.38 9.72
C TRP A 118 10.95 0.09 9.04
N HIS A 119 11.31 -0.04 7.76
CA HIS A 119 10.77 -1.12 6.93
C HIS A 119 11.24 -2.53 7.35
N ASP A 120 12.21 -2.62 8.24
CA ASP A 120 12.83 -3.84 8.78
C ASP A 120 12.49 -4.10 10.26
N THR A 121 11.68 -3.25 10.92
CA THR A 121 11.38 -3.36 12.35
C THR A 121 9.91 -3.63 12.70
N TYR A 122 9.04 -3.83 11.70
CA TYR A 122 7.61 -4.10 11.94
C TYR A 122 7.34 -5.32 12.83
N ASP A 123 8.13 -6.40 12.70
CA ASP A 123 8.00 -7.63 13.51
C ASP A 123 8.90 -7.64 14.76
N ALA A 124 9.93 -6.78 14.80
CA ALA A 124 11.00 -6.82 15.80
C ALA A 124 10.75 -5.87 16.99
N GLU A 125 9.90 -4.86 16.82
CA GLU A 125 9.66 -3.81 17.80
C GLU A 125 8.16 -3.59 18.01
N ALA A 126 7.80 -2.99 19.14
CA ALA A 126 6.44 -2.53 19.35
C ALA A 126 6.09 -1.54 18.23
N SER A 127 5.07 -1.87 17.44
CA SER A 127 4.51 -0.94 16.46
C SER A 127 3.36 -0.17 17.12
N PRO A 128 3.42 1.18 17.16
CA PRO A 128 4.44 2.02 16.53
C PRO A 128 5.74 2.19 17.33
N ASN A 129 6.88 2.33 16.63
CA ASN A 129 8.18 2.51 17.28
C ASN A 129 8.20 3.82 18.10
N PRO A 130 8.63 3.78 19.38
CA PRO A 130 8.59 4.95 20.27
C PRO A 130 9.31 6.20 19.74
N LYS A 131 10.45 6.03 19.05
CA LYS A 131 11.21 7.14 18.46
C LYS A 131 10.51 7.75 17.25
N TRP A 132 9.82 6.93 16.46
CA TRP A 132 8.98 7.45 15.37
C TRP A 132 7.78 8.24 15.89
N VAL A 133 7.16 7.76 16.98
CA VAL A 133 6.07 8.47 17.66
C VAL A 133 6.54 9.84 18.15
N GLU A 134 7.70 9.90 18.81
CA GLU A 134 8.34 11.13 19.30
C GLU A 134 8.58 12.13 18.15
N VAL A 135 9.23 11.71 17.07
CA VAL A 135 9.50 12.57 15.91
C VAL A 135 8.21 13.11 15.29
N SER A 136 7.18 12.26 15.18
CA SER A 136 5.87 12.67 14.67
C SER A 136 5.16 13.65 15.61
N ASP A 137 5.20 13.43 16.93
CA ASP A 137 4.61 14.32 17.94
C ASP A 137 5.29 15.70 17.95
N GLU A 138 6.62 15.73 17.85
CA GLU A 138 7.38 16.97 17.72
C GLU A 138 6.99 17.75 16.46
N GLY A 139 6.84 17.06 15.33
CA GLY A 139 6.38 17.63 14.07
C GLY A 139 4.97 18.23 14.19
N GLU A 140 4.02 17.50 14.78
CA GLU A 140 2.66 17.98 15.02
C GLU A 140 2.62 19.20 15.94
N ALA A 141 3.38 19.17 17.05
CA ALA A 141 3.44 20.27 17.99
C ALA A 141 4.05 21.52 17.36
N ALA A 142 5.08 21.38 16.52
CA ALA A 142 5.67 22.48 15.77
C ALA A 142 4.68 23.08 14.76
N PHE A 143 3.90 22.24 14.07
CA PHE A 143 2.86 22.68 13.14
C PHE A 143 1.76 23.48 13.86
N ARG A 144 1.21 22.94 14.96
CA ARG A 144 0.18 23.63 15.77
C ARG A 144 0.66 24.98 16.32
N LYS A 145 1.93 25.10 16.73
CA LYS A 145 2.51 26.37 17.20
C LYS A 145 2.60 27.42 16.09
N ARG A 146 2.87 27.01 14.83
CA ARG A 146 2.92 27.94 13.68
C ARG A 146 1.54 28.49 13.33
N ASP A 147 0.51 27.64 13.35
CA ASP A 147 -0.87 28.05 13.07
C ASP A 147 -1.46 28.96 14.16
N GLY A 148 -1.06 28.74 15.42
CA GLY A 148 -1.43 29.61 16.54
C GLY A 148 -0.78 31.00 16.48
N GLY A 149 0.36 31.15 15.80
CA GLY A 149 1.06 32.43 15.62
C GLY A 149 0.61 33.25 14.40
N ALA A 150 -0.12 32.64 13.45
CA ALA A 150 -0.57 33.30 12.23
C ALA A 150 -1.96 33.97 12.36
N ARG A 151 -2.61 33.89 13.53
CA ARG A 151 -3.91 34.51 13.83
C ARG A 151 -3.85 35.57 14.93
N SER A 152 -2.80 36.40 14.96
CA SER A 152 -2.72 37.61 15.82
C SER A 152 -2.57 38.87 15.00
#